data_AF-A0A0G9K8L6-F1
#
_entry.id   AF-A0A0G9K8L6-F1
#
_cell.length_a   1.000
_cell.length_b   1.000
_cell.length_c   1.000
_cell.angle_alpha   90.00
_cell.angle_beta   90.00
_cell.angle_gamma   90.00
#
_symmetry.space_group_name_H-M   'P 1'
#
loop_
_entity.id
_entity.type
_entity.pdbx_description
1 polymer ?
#
loop_
_entity_poly.entity_id
_entity_poly.type
_entity_poly.pdbx_seq_one_letter_code
_entity_poly.pdbx_strand_id
1 'polypeptide(L)'
;MAKDKLNPLRTKHELSVSIDDVEYKFTYIAVNKQIQQTLEKFKEEQKQAYENVDNKRAELKDLYETKSLNEEILKDSSFLERVKILIEQKNLISKISTLEKEIRELGNLQNQLENDLEEYFKRKFELCVVGDGKVSFQKAIDDAGISYAVIDAYINESLRNSVEKK
;
A
#
# COMPACT_ATOMS: atom_id res chain seq x y z
N MET A 1 -36.55 6.16 32.68
CA MET A 1 -35.74 7.40 32.59
C MET A 1 -34.34 6.99 33.05
N ALA A 2 -33.24 7.13 32.31
CA ALA A 2 -32.85 8.15 31.36
C ALA A 2 -32.48 7.57 29.98
N LYS A 3 -32.71 8.38 28.95
CA LYS A 3 -32.21 8.19 27.59
C LYS A 3 -30.71 8.45 27.64
N ASP A 4 -29.88 7.41 27.54
CA ASP A 4 -28.44 7.61 27.31
C ASP A 4 -28.24 7.84 25.80
N LYS A 5 -28.71 9.01 25.35
CA LYS A 5 -28.40 9.53 24.02
C LYS A 5 -26.89 9.64 23.89
N LEU A 6 -26.37 9.13 22.78
CA LEU A 6 -25.16 9.56 22.09
C LEU A 6 -24.08 10.15 23.01
N ASN A 7 -23.07 9.36 23.38
CA ASN A 7 -21.80 9.97 23.73
C ASN A 7 -20.86 9.89 22.52
N PRO A 8 -20.84 10.90 21.63
CA PRO A 8 -19.92 10.96 20.48
C PRO A 8 -18.45 11.00 20.91
N LEU A 9 -18.17 11.08 22.21
CA LEU A 9 -16.84 11.01 22.81
C LEU A 9 -16.43 9.59 23.21
N ARG A 10 -17.31 8.59 23.07
CA ARG A 10 -16.96 7.20 23.42
C ARG A 10 -16.04 6.65 22.33
N THR A 11 -14.78 6.44 22.70
CA THR A 11 -13.72 6.00 21.79
C THR A 11 -13.46 4.49 21.84
N LYS A 12 -14.19 3.77 22.69
CA LYS A 12 -14.07 2.32 22.87
C LYS A 12 -15.45 1.65 22.83
N HIS A 13 -15.56 0.58 22.06
CA HIS A 13 -16.80 -0.15 21.81
C HIS A 13 -16.56 -1.65 22.01
N GLU A 14 -17.33 -2.28 22.88
CA GLU A 14 -17.36 -3.75 22.96
C GLU A 14 -18.16 -4.29 21.78
N LEU A 15 -17.51 -5.08 20.93
CA LEU A 15 -18.10 -5.66 19.73
C LEU A 15 -18.04 -7.17 19.76
N SER A 16 -18.93 -7.75 18.96
CA SER A 16 -19.04 -9.18 18.73
C SER A 16 -19.23 -9.42 17.25
N VAL A 17 -18.33 -10.19 16.64
CA VAL A 17 -18.34 -10.54 15.22
C VAL A 17 -18.33 -12.05 15.10
N SER A 18 -19.07 -12.61 14.15
CA SER A 18 -19.11 -14.06 13.90
C SER A 18 -18.41 -14.41 12.59
N ILE A 19 -17.57 -15.44 12.61
CA ILE A 19 -17.04 -16.13 11.43
C ILE A 19 -17.44 -17.59 11.58
N ASP A 20 -18.09 -18.17 10.56
CA ASP A 20 -18.53 -19.57 10.52
C ASP A 20 -19.17 -20.05 11.84
N ASP A 21 -20.17 -19.30 12.31
CA ASP A 21 -20.95 -19.54 13.54
C ASP A 21 -20.16 -19.46 14.87
N VAL A 22 -18.89 -19.06 14.85
CA VAL A 22 -18.09 -18.78 16.04
C VAL A 22 -18.11 -17.28 16.34
N GLU A 23 -18.58 -16.91 17.55
CA GLU A 23 -18.66 -15.53 18.01
C GLU A 23 -17.34 -15.08 18.68
N TYR A 24 -16.74 -14.01 18.16
CA TYR A 24 -15.51 -13.39 18.66
C TYR A 24 -15.81 -12.04 19.30
N LYS A 25 -15.45 -11.90 20.57
CA LYS A 25 -15.67 -10.68 21.37
C LYS A 25 -14.38 -9.91 21.56
N PHE A 26 -14.41 -8.63 21.25
CA PHE A 26 -13.25 -7.75 21.35
C PHE A 26 -13.66 -6.30 21.62
N THR A 27 -12.71 -5.51 22.09
CA THR A 27 -12.88 -4.07 22.22
C THR A 27 -12.34 -3.40 20.98
N TYR A 28 -13.19 -2.64 20.28
CA TYR A 28 -12.78 -1.75 19.20
C TYR A 28 -12.49 -0.35 19.72
N ILE A 29 -11.32 0.18 19.37
CA ILE A 29 -10.88 1.55 19.61
C ILE A 29 -11.10 2.35 18.33
N ALA A 30 -11.89 3.41 18.42
CA ALA A 30 -12.10 4.32 17.30
C ALA A 30 -10.79 4.95 16.83
N VAL A 31 -10.66 5.14 15.51
CA VAL A 31 -9.48 5.77 14.91
C VAL A 31 -9.29 7.16 15.50
N ASN A 32 -8.25 7.30 16.31
CA ASN A 32 -7.86 8.56 16.93
C ASN A 32 -6.70 9.20 16.16
N LYS A 33 -6.28 10.40 16.57
CA LYS A 33 -5.20 11.14 15.89
C LYS A 33 -3.89 10.35 15.78
N GLN A 34 -3.52 9.57 16.80
CA GLN A 34 -2.27 8.78 16.77
C GLN A 34 -2.37 7.63 15.78
N ILE A 35 -3.47 6.88 15.81
CA ILE A 35 -3.73 5.78 14.86
C ILE A 35 -3.77 6.34 13.43
N GLN A 36 -4.44 7.47 13.23
CA GLN A 36 -4.50 8.14 11.94
C GLN A 36 -3.10 8.55 11.44
N GLN A 37 -2.25 9.13 12.29
CA GLN A 37 -0.88 9.50 11.93
C GLN A 37 -0.04 8.27 11.53
N THR A 38 -0.17 7.15 12.25
CA THR A 38 0.54 5.91 11.90
C THR A 38 0.10 5.38 10.54
N LEU A 39 -1.21 5.39 10.28
CA LEU A 39 -1.79 4.93 9.02
C LEU A 39 -1.45 5.86 7.84
N GLU A 40 -1.46 7.18 8.06
CA GLU A 40 -1.04 8.17 7.07
C GLU A 40 0.45 8.05 6.74
N LYS A 41 1.30 7.84 7.75
CA LYS A 41 2.73 7.61 7.54
C LYS A 41 2.98 6.40 6.63
N PHE A 42 2.28 5.30 6.87
CA PHE A 42 2.37 4.11 6.01
C PHE A 42 1.94 4.43 4.57
N LYS A 43 0.82 5.14 4.36
CA LYS A 43 0.38 5.54 3.02
C LYS A 43 1.41 6.40 2.30
N GLU A 44 2.02 7.34 3.01
CA GLU A 44 3.03 8.23 2.44
C GLU A 44 4.32 7.48 2.08
N GLU A 45 4.76 6.54 2.93
CA GLU A 45 5.89 5.64 2.64
C GLU A 45 5.64 4.83 1.36
N GLN A 46 4.44 4.26 1.20
CA GLN A 46 4.09 3.53 -0.03
C GLN A 46 4.00 4.45 -1.25
N LYS A 47 3.34 5.61 -1.11
CA LYS A 47 3.25 6.60 -2.20
C LYS A 47 4.64 6.99 -2.72
N GLN A 48 5.58 7.27 -1.83
CA GLN A 48 6.96 7.60 -2.19
C GLN A 48 7.65 6.44 -2.91
N ALA A 49 7.40 5.19 -2.50
CA ALA A 49 7.92 4.02 -3.20
C ALA A 49 7.40 3.95 -4.65
N TYR A 50 6.10 4.17 -4.87
CA TYR A 50 5.51 4.21 -6.22
C TYR A 50 6.06 5.35 -7.07
N GLU A 51 6.12 6.57 -6.52
CA GLU A 51 6.68 7.74 -7.22
C GLU A 51 8.14 7.51 -7.63
N ASN A 52 8.94 6.85 -6.79
CA ASN A 52 10.32 6.50 -7.12
C ASN A 52 10.43 5.54 -8.30
N VAL A 53 9.54 4.54 -8.40
CA VAL A 53 9.53 3.61 -9.53
C VAL A 53 9.12 4.33 -10.82
N ASP A 54 8.10 5.19 -10.75
CA ASP A 54 7.64 5.95 -11.91
C ASP A 54 8.69 6.94 -12.41
N ASN A 55 9.39 7.62 -11.50
CA ASN A 55 10.52 8.48 -11.83
C ASN A 55 11.64 7.71 -12.54
N LYS A 56 11.98 6.51 -12.07
CA LYS A 56 12.98 5.65 -12.74
C LYS A 56 12.52 5.19 -14.11
N ARG A 57 11.23 4.90 -14.29
CA ARG A 57 10.65 4.54 -15.59
C ARG A 57 10.66 5.71 -16.57
N ALA A 58 10.38 6.92 -16.09
CA ALA A 58 10.50 8.14 -16.88
C ALA A 58 11.95 8.37 -17.33
N GLU A 59 12.91 8.27 -16.42
CA GLU A 59 14.34 8.38 -16.75
C GLU A 59 14.77 7.32 -17.79
N LEU A 60 14.31 6.07 -17.61
CA LEU A 60 14.61 4.99 -18.55
C LEU A 60 14.07 5.29 -19.95
N LYS A 61 12.86 5.87 -20.04
CA LYS A 61 12.26 6.29 -21.31
C LYS A 61 13.11 7.36 -21.99
N ASP A 62 13.52 8.39 -21.27
CA ASP A 62 14.35 9.48 -21.81
C ASP A 62 15.71 8.97 -22.31
N LEU A 63 16.30 7.98 -21.61
CA LEU A 63 17.55 7.34 -22.03
C LEU A 63 17.38 6.53 -23.33
N TYR A 64 16.25 5.83 -23.51
CA TYR A 64 15.95 5.14 -24.77
C TYR A 64 15.71 6.11 -25.93
N GLU A 65 15.00 7.21 -25.69
CA GLU A 65 14.80 8.26 -26.70
C GLU A 65 16.14 8.87 -27.13
N THR A 66 17.02 9.17 -26.17
CA THR A 66 18.38 9.68 -26.45
C THR A 66 19.20 8.66 -27.25
N LYS A 67 19.13 7.37 -26.88
CA LYS A 67 19.81 6.30 -27.61
C LYS A 67 19.31 6.22 -29.06
N SER A 68 18.00 6.29 -29.27
CA SER A 68 17.38 6.27 -30.61
C SER A 68 17.81 7.47 -31.45
N LEU A 69 17.83 8.68 -30.87
CA LEU A 69 18.31 9.88 -31.54
C LEU A 69 19.79 9.72 -31.96
N ASN A 70 20.63 9.18 -31.07
CA ASN A 70 22.03 8.91 -31.40
C ASN A 70 22.18 7.92 -32.56
N GLU A 71 21.33 6.90 -32.66
CA GLU A 71 21.30 5.96 -33.78
C GLU A 71 20.90 6.63 -35.10
N GLU A 72 20.03 7.64 -35.06
CA GLU A 72 19.69 8.46 -36.23
C GLU A 72 20.83 9.36 -36.65
N ILE A 73 21.45 10.09 -35.71
CA ILE A 73 22.57 10.99 -35.99
C ILE A 73 23.76 10.21 -36.58
N LEU A 74 23.99 8.97 -36.14
CA LEU A 74 25.07 8.11 -36.64
C LEU A 74 25.01 7.85 -38.15
N LYS A 75 23.82 7.93 -38.77
CA LYS A 75 23.63 7.67 -40.21
C LYS A 75 24.41 8.67 -41.07
N ASP A 76 24.39 9.94 -40.69
CA ASP A 76 24.90 11.05 -41.52
C ASP A 76 26.14 11.75 -40.92
N SER A 77 26.67 11.28 -39.79
CA SER A 77 27.81 11.91 -39.11
C SER A 77 29.17 11.47 -39.65
N SER A 78 30.15 12.39 -39.55
CA SER A 78 31.55 12.15 -39.93
C SER A 78 32.23 11.12 -39.02
N PHE A 79 33.37 10.57 -39.44
CA PHE A 79 34.10 9.54 -38.66
C PHE A 79 34.40 9.99 -37.22
N LEU A 80 34.87 11.22 -37.03
CA LEU A 80 35.19 11.75 -35.69
C LEU A 80 33.95 11.94 -34.81
N GLU A 81 32.84 12.37 -35.39
CA GLU A 81 31.56 12.50 -34.68
C GLU A 81 31.00 11.12 -34.30
N ARG A 82 31.07 10.15 -35.21
CA ARG A 82 30.67 8.76 -34.93
C ARG A 82 31.39 8.18 -33.72
N VAL A 83 32.71 8.37 -33.62
CA VAL A 83 33.48 7.88 -32.46
C VAL A 83 32.97 8.49 -31.15
N LYS A 84 32.67 9.80 -31.12
CA LYS A 84 32.13 10.46 -29.93
C LYS A 84 30.74 9.92 -29.55
N ILE A 85 29.84 9.82 -30.53
CA ILE A 85 28.47 9.33 -30.32
C ILE A 85 28.47 7.87 -29.83
N LEU A 86 29.37 7.02 -30.35
CA LEU A 86 29.50 5.63 -29.91
C LEU A 86 29.99 5.50 -28.46
N ILE A 87 30.87 6.39 -28.00
CA ILE A 87 31.29 6.43 -26.59
C ILE A 87 30.11 6.81 -25.69
N GLU A 88 29.31 7.81 -26.09
CA GLU A 88 28.10 8.19 -25.37
C GLU A 88 27.07 7.06 -25.35
N GLN A 89 26.85 6.38 -26.48
CA GLN A 89 25.99 5.20 -26.57
C GLN A 89 26.41 4.09 -25.60
N LYS A 90 27.71 3.79 -25.50
CA LYS A 90 28.20 2.78 -24.55
C LYS A 90 27.83 3.15 -23.11
N ASN A 91 27.96 4.41 -22.74
CA ASN A 91 27.60 4.90 -21.41
C ASN A 91 26.07 4.83 -21.19
N LEU A 92 25.27 5.22 -22.18
CA LEU A 92 23.80 5.10 -22.13
C LEU A 92 23.35 3.65 -21.94
N ILE A 93 23.91 2.70 -22.69
CA ILE A 93 23.60 1.27 -22.56
C ILE A 93 23.90 0.77 -21.15
N SER A 94 25.02 1.19 -20.56
CA SER A 94 25.35 0.81 -19.18
C SER A 94 24.32 1.37 -18.19
N LYS A 95 23.90 2.62 -18.33
CA LYS A 95 22.89 3.24 -17.46
C LYS A 95 21.53 2.57 -17.60
N ILE A 96 21.08 2.33 -18.83
CA ILE A 96 19.84 1.60 -19.14
C ILE A 96 19.87 0.23 -18.46
N SER A 97 20.95 -0.53 -18.62
CA SER A 97 21.06 -1.86 -18.02
C SER A 97 20.98 -1.84 -16.49
N THR A 98 21.57 -0.83 -15.85
CA THR A 98 21.47 -0.67 -14.39
C THR A 98 20.04 -0.32 -13.97
N LEU A 99 19.40 0.66 -14.63
CA LEU A 99 18.02 1.07 -14.31
C LEU A 99 17.01 -0.05 -14.55
N GLU A 100 17.16 -0.84 -15.61
CA GLU A 100 16.30 -2.00 -15.86
C GLU A 100 16.39 -3.05 -14.74
N LYS A 101 17.59 -3.28 -14.20
CA LYS A 101 17.79 -4.18 -13.06
C LYS A 101 17.11 -3.63 -11.81
N GLU A 102 17.34 -2.36 -11.49
CA GLU A 102 16.73 -1.71 -10.33
C GLU A 102 15.20 -1.73 -10.41
N ILE A 103 14.60 -1.42 -11.56
CA ILE A 103 13.14 -1.48 -11.76
C ILE A 103 12.63 -2.91 -11.64
N ARG A 104 13.37 -3.91 -12.14
CA ARG A 104 12.97 -5.31 -12.03
C ARG A 104 13.02 -5.81 -10.57
N GLU A 105 14.03 -5.40 -9.81
CA GLU A 105 14.14 -5.69 -8.38
C GLU A 105 13.02 -5.03 -7.57
N LEU A 106 12.56 -3.85 -8.00
CA LEU A 106 11.41 -3.16 -7.42
C LEU A 106 10.07 -3.86 -7.69
N GLY A 107 10.01 -4.84 -8.61
CA GLY A 107 8.90 -5.80 -8.72
C GLY A 107 7.65 -5.33 -9.47
N ASN A 108 6.59 -6.17 -9.40
CA ASN A 108 5.29 -5.90 -10.03
C ASN A 108 4.45 -5.00 -9.12
N LEU A 109 4.38 -3.71 -9.45
CA LEU A 109 3.63 -2.69 -8.70
C LEU A 109 2.15 -3.06 -8.48
N GLN A 110 1.53 -3.80 -9.41
CA GLN A 110 0.11 -4.14 -9.27
C GLN A 110 -0.12 -5.14 -8.12
N ASN A 111 0.73 -6.16 -8.02
CA ASN A 111 0.69 -7.10 -6.91
C ASN A 111 1.12 -6.43 -5.59
N GLN A 112 2.03 -5.45 -5.66
CA GLN A 112 2.40 -4.65 -4.49
C GLN A 112 1.24 -3.81 -3.98
N LEU A 113 0.46 -3.19 -4.87
CA LEU A 113 -0.66 -2.34 -4.46
C LEU A 113 -1.74 -3.13 -3.72
N GLU A 114 -2.10 -4.31 -4.22
CA GLU A 114 -3.06 -5.19 -3.55
C GLU A 114 -2.56 -5.60 -2.16
N ASN A 115 -1.27 -5.98 -2.06
CA ASN A 115 -0.65 -6.32 -0.79
C ASN A 115 -0.56 -5.13 0.18
N ASP A 116 -0.25 -3.93 -0.31
CA ASP A 116 -0.15 -2.72 0.51
C ASP A 116 -1.52 -2.28 1.05
N LEU A 117 -2.58 -2.45 0.24
CA LEU A 117 -3.95 -2.20 0.68
C LEU A 117 -4.34 -3.19 1.78
N GLU A 118 -4.05 -4.47 1.58
CA GLU A 118 -4.33 -5.50 2.58
C GLU A 118 -3.56 -5.24 3.89
N GLU A 119 -2.28 -4.94 3.79
CA GLU A 119 -1.41 -4.58 4.91
C GLU A 119 -1.88 -3.31 5.63
N TYR A 120 -2.40 -2.32 4.90
CA TYR A 120 -3.02 -1.13 5.50
C TYR A 120 -4.19 -1.50 6.41
N PHE A 121 -5.11 -2.34 5.93
CA PHE A 121 -6.27 -2.75 6.72
C PHE A 121 -5.88 -3.68 7.87
N LYS A 122 -4.88 -4.53 7.68
CA LYS A 122 -4.30 -5.34 8.76
C LYS A 122 -3.71 -4.47 9.86
N ARG A 123 -2.92 -3.45 9.53
CA ARG A 123 -2.40 -2.48 10.50
C ARG A 123 -3.50 -1.72 11.21
N LYS A 124 -4.53 -1.29 10.48
CA LYS A 124 -5.70 -0.66 11.07
C LYS A 124 -6.38 -1.59 12.07
N PHE A 125 -6.59 -2.84 11.72
CA PHE A 125 -7.13 -3.87 12.62
C PHE A 125 -6.25 -4.02 13.86
N GLU A 126 -4.94 -4.15 13.72
CA GLU A 126 -4.03 -4.33 14.85
C GLU A 126 -4.03 -3.16 15.84
N LEU A 127 -4.23 -1.93 15.33
CA LEU A 127 -4.29 -0.70 16.12
C LEU A 127 -5.67 -0.48 16.77
N CYS A 128 -6.74 -0.90 16.10
CA CYS A 128 -8.12 -0.63 16.53
C CYS A 128 -8.76 -1.80 17.30
N VAL A 129 -8.34 -3.05 17.09
CA VAL A 129 -8.91 -4.23 17.76
C VAL A 129 -8.00 -4.66 18.89
N VAL A 130 -8.54 -4.69 20.11
CA VAL A 130 -7.82 -5.06 21.34
C VAL A 130 -8.68 -5.98 22.22
N GLY A 131 -8.06 -6.54 23.26
CA GLY A 131 -8.71 -7.45 24.21
C GLY A 131 -8.43 -8.92 23.90
N ASP A 132 -8.89 -9.80 24.80
CA ASP A 132 -8.51 -11.21 24.82
C ASP A 132 -8.95 -11.97 23.57
N GLY A 133 -10.09 -11.59 22.97
CA GLY A 133 -10.59 -12.20 21.73
C GLY A 133 -9.90 -11.72 20.45
N LYS A 134 -8.98 -10.73 20.52
CA LYS A 134 -8.23 -10.26 19.34
C LYS A 134 -7.45 -11.39 18.68
N VAL A 135 -6.68 -12.16 19.47
CA VAL A 135 -5.75 -13.16 18.95
C VAL A 135 -6.51 -14.31 18.28
N SER A 136 -7.59 -14.77 18.90
CA SER A 136 -8.44 -15.82 18.31
C SER A 136 -9.17 -15.32 17.07
N PHE A 137 -9.63 -14.07 17.05
CA PHE A 137 -10.28 -13.47 15.89
C PHE A 137 -9.29 -13.29 14.72
N GLN A 138 -8.10 -12.77 14.99
CA GLN A 138 -7.04 -12.61 13.99
C GLN A 138 -6.67 -13.96 13.37
N LYS A 139 -6.49 -14.99 14.20
CA LYS A 139 -6.22 -16.33 13.71
C LYS A 139 -7.35 -16.87 12.83
N ALA A 140 -8.61 -16.63 13.18
CA ALA A 140 -9.75 -17.06 12.38
C ALA A 140 -9.81 -16.36 11.02
N ILE A 141 -9.47 -15.05 10.98
CA ILE A 141 -9.37 -14.28 9.73
C ILE A 141 -8.29 -14.89 8.82
N ASP A 142 -7.10 -15.12 9.39
CA ASP A 142 -5.94 -15.65 8.65
C ASP A 142 -6.19 -17.10 8.18
N ASP A 143 -6.74 -17.97 9.04
CA ASP A 143 -7.05 -19.38 8.73
C ASP A 143 -8.15 -19.49 7.65
N ALA A 144 -9.13 -18.57 7.65
CA ALA A 144 -10.20 -18.51 6.65
C ALA A 144 -9.78 -17.81 5.35
N GLY A 145 -8.61 -17.16 5.33
CA GLY A 145 -8.13 -16.40 4.17
C GLY A 145 -9.00 -15.19 3.84
N ILE A 146 -9.62 -14.57 4.84
CA ILE A 146 -10.51 -13.41 4.66
C ILE A 146 -9.66 -12.13 4.64
N SER A 147 -9.91 -11.25 3.67
CA SER A 147 -9.24 -9.94 3.60
C SER A 147 -9.60 -9.06 4.81
N TYR A 148 -8.59 -8.42 5.40
CA TYR A 148 -8.74 -7.43 6.46
C TYR A 148 -9.55 -6.21 6.01
N ALA A 149 -9.61 -5.90 4.70
CA ALA A 149 -10.50 -4.87 4.16
C ALA A 149 -11.98 -5.24 4.35
N VAL A 150 -12.32 -6.51 4.13
CA VAL A 150 -13.67 -7.05 4.35
C VAL A 150 -14.00 -7.05 5.85
N ILE A 151 -13.03 -7.46 6.68
CA ILE A 151 -13.19 -7.42 8.14
C ILE A 151 -13.42 -5.99 8.63
N ASP A 152 -12.68 -5.00 8.12
CA ASP A 152 -12.89 -3.60 8.48
C ASP A 152 -14.30 -3.13 8.14
N ALA A 153 -14.81 -3.47 6.95
CA ALA A 153 -16.17 -3.16 6.56
C ALA A 153 -17.20 -3.78 7.53
N TYR A 154 -17.00 -5.05 7.90
CA TYR A 154 -17.89 -5.77 8.80
C TYR A 154 -17.85 -5.23 10.25
N ILE A 155 -16.67 -4.85 10.74
CA ILE A 155 -16.50 -4.19 12.04
C ILE A 155 -17.22 -2.83 12.03
N ASN A 156 -17.07 -2.04 10.96
CA ASN A 156 -17.75 -0.75 10.82
C ASN A 156 -19.28 -0.89 10.77
N GLU A 157 -19.78 -1.94 10.11
CA GLU A 157 -21.21 -2.27 10.13
C GLU A 157 -21.68 -2.68 11.53
N SER A 158 -20.92 -3.53 12.21
CA SER A 158 -21.20 -3.95 13.59
C SER A 158 -21.18 -2.77 14.57
N LEU A 159 -20.26 -1.83 14.38
CA LEU A 159 -20.22 -0.55 15.12
C LEU A 159 -21.50 0.24 14.90
N ARG A 160 -21.90 0.48 13.65
CA ARG A 160 -23.16 1.19 13.34
C ARG A 160 -24.37 0.52 13.97
N ASN A 161 -24.50 -0.80 13.82
CA ASN A 161 -25.61 -1.58 14.38
C ASN A 161 -25.63 -1.55 15.91
N SER A 162 -24.46 -1.59 16.56
CA SER A 162 -24.35 -1.49 18.02
C SER A 162 -24.73 -0.11 18.58
N VAL A 163 -24.62 0.92 17.73
CA VAL A 163 -24.96 2.33 18.03
C VAL A 163 -26.43 2.62 17.72
N GLU A 164 -27.03 2.00 16.69
CA GLU A 164 -28.44 2.21 16.31
C GLU A 164 -29.43 1.39 17.14
N LYS A 165 -29.02 0.24 17.69
CA LYS A 165 -29.89 -0.65 18.50
C LYS A 165 -29.93 -0.32 20.00
N LYS A 166 -29.25 0.73 20.48
CA LYS A 166 -29.24 1.20 21.88
C LYS A 166 -29.88 2.57 22.03
#